data_AF-A0A920NFF1-F1
#
_entry.id   AF-A0A920NFF1-F1
#
_cell.length_a   1.000
_cell.length_b   1.000
_cell.length_c   1.000
_cell.angle_alpha   90.00
_cell.angle_beta   90.00
_cell.angle_gamma   90.00
#
_symmetry.space_group_name_H-M   'P 1'
#
loop_
_entity.id
_entity.type
_entity.pdbx_description
1 polymer ?
#
loop_
_entity_poly.entity_id
_entity_poly.type
_entity_poly.pdbx_seq_one_letter_code
_entity_poly.pdbx_strand_id
1 'polypeptide(L)'
;MEIVSEPDIRSPLEAVNYAKELHSVLTYLDVNSGDMEKGVLRFEANVSVRVAGSKHLNARREIKNLNSFKSLQRSIEYEIEQQIAAYKANETIKQETLGWDEANGKTIFQRSKEHSHDYRYFFPNRICLQLMFMMNGKRKFSQICLSYLI
;
A
#
# COMPACT_ATOMS: atom_id res chain seq x y z
N MET A 1 -12.70 2.35 0.50
CA MET A 1 -11.72 3.46 0.39
C MET A 1 -10.35 2.82 0.21
N GLU A 2 -9.58 3.28 -0.77
CA GLU A 2 -8.20 2.84 -1.00
C GLU A 2 -7.29 4.04 -0.74
N ILE A 3 -6.25 3.85 0.08
CA ILE A 3 -5.30 4.90 0.45
C ILE A 3 -3.92 4.42 0.05
N VAL A 4 -3.33 5.10 -0.93
CA VAL A 4 -1.98 4.81 -1.44
C VAL A 4 -1.04 5.88 -0.94
N SER A 5 0.07 5.46 -0.34
CA SER A 5 1.14 6.37 0.11
C SER A 5 2.19 6.53 -0.99
N GLU A 6 2.83 7.69 -1.01
CA GLU A 6 4.10 7.89 -1.71
C GLU A 6 5.19 7.01 -1.06
N PRO A 7 6.27 6.65 -1.78
CA PRO A 7 7.33 5.82 -1.25
C PRO A 7 8.26 6.62 -0.33
N ASP A 8 7.73 7.18 0.75
CA ASP A 8 8.44 8.04 1.72
C ASP A 8 8.81 7.36 3.02
N ILE A 9 8.19 6.22 3.31
CA ILE A 9 8.51 5.38 4.46
C ILE A 9 9.90 4.75 4.27
N ARG A 10 10.77 4.85 5.29
CA ARG A 10 12.19 4.44 5.24
C ARG A 10 12.55 3.32 6.20
N SER A 11 11.65 2.93 7.11
CA SER A 11 11.89 1.80 8.01
C SER A 11 10.63 0.97 8.28
N PRO A 12 10.78 -0.31 8.68
CA PRO A 12 9.65 -1.13 9.13
C PRO A 12 8.87 -0.48 10.27
N LEU A 13 9.57 0.18 11.20
CA LEU A 13 8.96 0.88 12.33
C LEU A 13 8.12 2.07 11.86
N GLU A 14 8.62 2.89 10.93
CA GLU A 14 7.85 3.97 10.33
C GLU A 14 6.60 3.45 9.60
N ALA A 15 6.69 2.31 8.91
CA ALA A 15 5.54 1.70 8.25
C ALA A 15 4.43 1.34 9.25
N VAL A 16 4.81 0.75 10.40
CA VAL A 16 3.88 0.42 11.48
C VAL A 16 3.27 1.68 12.09
N ASN A 17 4.09 2.70 12.36
CA ASN A 17 3.62 3.95 12.95
C ASN A 17 2.63 4.63 12.01
N TYR A 18 2.95 4.73 10.71
CA TYR A 18 2.03 5.24 9.70
C TYR A 18 0.70 4.47 9.68
N ALA A 19 0.77 3.14 9.66
CA ALA A 19 -0.42 2.28 9.64
C ALA A 19 -1.28 2.46 10.91
N LYS A 20 -0.66 2.63 12.09
CA LYS A 20 -1.35 2.87 13.37
C LYS A 20 -2.00 4.24 13.42
N GLU A 21 -1.31 5.29 12.97
CA GLU A 21 -1.88 6.64 12.91
C GLU A 21 -3.08 6.67 11.96
N LEU A 22 -2.95 6.04 10.78
CA LEU A 22 -4.06 5.95 9.84
C LEU A 22 -5.25 5.18 10.43
N HIS A 23 -5.00 4.04 11.09
CA HIS A 23 -6.04 3.28 11.80
C HIS A 23 -6.72 4.15 12.87
N SER A 24 -5.93 4.89 13.66
CA SER A 24 -6.45 5.77 14.71
C SER A 24 -7.34 6.87 14.13
N VAL A 25 -6.94 7.54 13.05
CA VAL A 25 -7.75 8.58 12.40
C VAL A 25 -9.07 8.00 11.87
N LEU A 26 -9.01 6.85 11.20
CA LEU A 26 -10.20 6.24 10.58
C LEU A 26 -11.22 5.76 11.61
N THR A 27 -10.74 5.17 12.71
CA THR A 27 -11.58 4.71 13.82
C THR A 27 -12.10 5.86 14.65
N TYR A 28 -11.29 6.90 14.88
CA TYR A 28 -11.70 8.11 15.59
C TYR A 28 -12.84 8.85 14.87
N LEU A 29 -12.78 8.91 13.53
CA LEU A 29 -13.82 9.52 12.70
C LEU A 29 -15.06 8.62 12.49
N ASP A 30 -15.05 7.38 13.02
CA ASP A 30 -16.12 6.38 12.86
C ASP A 30 -16.48 6.08 11.39
N VAL A 31 -15.52 6.25 10.47
CA VAL A 31 -15.69 5.93 9.03
C VAL A 31 -15.24 4.50 8.69
N ASN A 32 -14.55 3.84 9.63
CA ASN A 32 -14.11 2.46 9.52
C ASN A 32 -13.93 1.88 10.93
N SER A 33 -14.39 0.65 11.17
CA SER A 33 -14.26 0.00 12.49
C SER A 33 -12.83 -0.41 12.85
N GLY A 34 -11.91 -0.44 11.88
CA GLY A 34 -10.51 -0.78 12.08
C GLY A 34 -10.26 -2.26 12.39
N ASP A 35 -11.25 -3.13 12.26
CA ASP A 35 -11.16 -4.56 12.57
C ASP A 35 -10.33 -5.30 11.51
N MET A 36 -9.07 -5.57 11.85
CA MET A 36 -8.13 -6.25 10.96
C MET A 36 -8.41 -7.76 10.85
N GLU A 37 -8.93 -8.40 11.91
CA GLU A 37 -9.23 -9.84 11.91
C GLU A 37 -10.38 -10.17 10.95
N LYS A 38 -11.38 -9.28 10.88
CA LYS A 38 -12.47 -9.37 9.90
C LYS A 38 -12.07 -8.84 8.52
N GLY A 39 -10.82 -8.39 8.35
CA GLY A 39 -10.30 -7.84 7.10
C GLY A 39 -10.98 -6.55 6.66
N VAL A 40 -11.51 -5.76 7.61
CA VAL A 40 -12.13 -4.44 7.37
C VAL A 40 -11.06 -3.39 7.05
N LEU A 41 -9.88 -3.54 7.68
CA LEU A 41 -8.67 -2.81 7.32
C LEU A 41 -7.59 -3.81 6.89
N ARG A 42 -6.97 -3.56 5.74
CA ARG A 42 -5.93 -4.41 5.16
C ARG A 42 -4.74 -3.57 4.75
N PHE A 43 -3.56 -4.18 4.80
CA PHE A 43 -2.32 -3.56 4.36
C PHE A 43 -1.64 -4.40 3.29
N GLU A 44 -1.03 -3.72 2.34
CA GLU A 44 -0.12 -4.31 1.36
C GLU A 44 1.14 -3.45 1.33
N ALA A 45 2.30 -4.08 1.47
CA ALA A 45 3.58 -3.37 1.57
C ALA A 45 4.34 -3.47 0.25
N ASN A 46 4.79 -2.33 -0.28
CA ASN A 46 5.68 -2.28 -1.44
C ASN A 46 7.10 -1.99 -0.93
N VAL A 47 8.03 -2.92 -1.11
CA VAL A 47 9.38 -2.85 -0.53
C VAL A 47 10.44 -2.90 -1.63
N SER A 48 11.37 -1.96 -1.59
CA SER A 48 12.60 -1.94 -2.39
C SER A 48 13.74 -1.39 -1.55
N VAL A 49 14.91 -2.04 -1.54
CA VAL A 49 16.12 -1.49 -0.92
C VAL A 49 16.98 -0.76 -1.96
N ARG A 50 17.69 0.29 -1.52
CA ARG A 50 18.62 1.07 -2.35
C ARG A 50 19.81 1.52 -1.52
N VAL A 51 20.92 1.85 -2.19
CA VAL A 51 22.10 2.42 -1.54
C VAL A 51 21.72 3.76 -0.88
N ALA A 52 22.21 3.98 0.35
CA ALA A 52 21.99 5.21 1.09
C ALA A 52 22.43 6.44 0.27
N GLY A 53 21.59 7.48 0.25
CA GLY A 53 21.82 8.69 -0.54
C GLY A 53 21.40 8.60 -2.02
N SER A 54 21.10 7.41 -2.54
CA SER A 54 20.58 7.27 -3.90
C SER A 54 19.14 7.76 -4.00
N LYS A 55 18.83 8.50 -5.08
CA LYS A 55 17.45 8.86 -5.47
C LYS A 55 16.78 7.80 -6.32
N HIS A 56 17.54 6.87 -6.89
CA HIS A 56 17.02 5.81 -7.74
C HIS A 56 16.24 4.79 -6.92
N LEU A 57 15.01 4.48 -7.34
CA LEU A 57 14.20 3.40 -6.78
C LEU A 57 14.45 2.12 -7.57
N ASN A 58 14.88 1.07 -6.86
CA ASN A 58 15.08 -0.24 -7.44
C ASN A 58 13.74 -0.97 -7.66
N ALA A 59 13.79 -2.14 -8.29
CA ALA A 59 12.62 -2.99 -8.45
C ALA A 59 11.99 -3.28 -7.08
N ARG A 60 10.67 -3.07 -6.98
CA ARG A 60 9.90 -3.28 -5.75
C ARG A 60 9.23 -4.64 -5.77
N ARG A 61 9.12 -5.27 -4.61
CA ARG A 61 8.26 -6.43 -4.38
C ARG A 61 7.08 -6.02 -3.53
N GLU A 62 5.92 -6.55 -3.87
CA GLU A 62 4.65 -6.27 -3.22
C GLU A 62 4.30 -7.43 -2.30
N ILE A 63 4.16 -7.20 -1.01
CA ILE A 63 3.80 -8.21 -0.01
C ILE A 63 2.31 -8.08 0.33
N LYS A 64 1.56 -9.15 0.13
CA LYS A 64 0.13 -9.27 0.40
C LYS A 64 -0.14 -10.08 1.66
N ASN A 65 -1.42 -10.08 2.08
CA ASN A 65 -1.97 -10.84 3.21
C ASN A 65 -1.41 -10.40 4.58
N LEU A 66 -1.25 -9.09 4.78
CA LEU A 66 -0.78 -8.52 6.04
C LEU A 66 -1.97 -8.19 6.94
N ASN A 67 -2.32 -9.12 7.84
CA ASN A 67 -3.53 -9.06 8.66
C ASN A 67 -3.30 -8.47 10.07
N SER A 68 -2.08 -8.00 10.38
CA SER A 68 -1.77 -7.32 11.64
C SER A 68 -0.63 -6.31 11.46
N PHE A 69 -0.48 -5.37 12.40
CA PHE A 69 0.70 -4.50 12.45
C PHE A 69 2.00 -5.29 12.61
N LYS A 70 1.95 -6.41 13.35
CA LYS A 70 3.10 -7.30 13.54
C LYS A 70 3.49 -7.99 12.24
N SER A 71 2.53 -8.49 11.47
CA SER A 71 2.81 -9.11 10.16
C SER A 71 3.36 -8.06 9.18
N LEU A 72 2.83 -6.83 9.20
CA LEU A 72 3.36 -5.72 8.40
C LEU A 72 4.85 -5.50 8.72
N GLN A 73 5.20 -5.32 9.99
CA GLN A 73 6.59 -5.09 10.39
C GLN A 73 7.52 -6.24 9.98
N ARG A 74 7.19 -7.46 10.39
CA ARG A 74 8.03 -8.66 10.18
C ARG A 74 8.22 -8.95 8.70
N SER A 75 7.17 -8.75 7.89
CA SER A 75 7.27 -8.98 6.46
C SER A 75 8.21 -8.00 5.76
N ILE A 76 8.21 -6.73 6.16
CA ILE A 76 9.12 -5.72 5.63
C ILE A 76 10.55 -6.00 6.08
N GLU A 77 10.77 -6.34 7.36
CA GLU A 77 12.09 -6.72 7.89
C GLU A 77 12.68 -7.89 7.11
N TYR A 78 11.92 -8.97 6.96
CA TYR A 78 12.33 -10.15 6.21
C TYR A 78 12.67 -9.81 4.75
N GLU A 79 11.82 -9.03 4.08
CA GLU A 79 12.04 -8.71 2.66
C GLU A 79 13.23 -7.78 2.46
N ILE A 80 13.50 -6.86 3.39
CA ILE A 80 14.71 -6.02 3.37
C ILE A 80 15.96 -6.91 3.44
N GLU A 81 16.01 -7.86 4.38
CA GLU A 81 17.13 -8.79 4.51
C GLU A 81 17.34 -9.63 3.25
N GLN A 82 16.26 -10.16 2.68
CA GLN A 82 16.30 -10.95 1.45
C GLN A 82 16.83 -10.15 0.25
N GLN A 83 16.35 -8.92 0.05
CA GLN A 83 16.83 -8.10 -1.06
C GLN A 83 18.29 -7.69 -0.88
N ILE A 84 18.71 -7.37 0.35
CA ILE A 84 20.12 -7.07 0.64
C ILE A 84 21.00 -8.28 0.36
N ALA A 85 20.59 -9.48 0.77
CA ALA A 85 21.33 -10.72 0.51
C ALA A 85 21.46 -10.99 -1.00
N ALA A 86 20.37 -10.85 -1.76
CA ALA A 86 20.37 -11.01 -3.21
C ALA A 86 21.32 -10.01 -3.90
N TYR A 87 21.27 -8.72 -3.52
CA TYR A 87 22.18 -7.73 -4.09
C TYR A 87 23.65 -7.99 -3.74
N LYS A 88 23.94 -8.49 -2.53
CA LYS A 88 25.31 -8.91 -2.14
C LYS A 88 25.80 -10.13 -2.93
N ALA A 89 24.89 -10.99 -3.36
CA ALA A 89 25.17 -12.14 -4.22
C ALA A 89 25.23 -11.78 -5.73
N ASN A 90 25.13 -10.49 -6.09
CA ASN A 90 25.01 -10.00 -7.47
C ASN A 90 23.78 -10.54 -8.21
N GLU A 91 22.71 -10.89 -7.48
CA GLU A 91 21.44 -11.27 -8.06
C GLU A 91 20.59 -10.03 -8.39
N THR A 92 19.74 -10.17 -9.40
CA THR A 92 18.80 -9.13 -9.80
C THR A 92 17.43 -9.37 -9.19
N ILE A 93 16.94 -8.43 -8.39
CA ILE A 93 15.56 -8.44 -7.91
C ILE A 93 14.61 -8.02 -9.05
N LYS A 94 13.57 -8.82 -9.28
CA LYS A 94 12.47 -8.52 -10.20
C LYS A 94 11.24 -8.02 -9.45
N GLN A 95 10.35 -7.36 -10.16
CA GLN A 95 9.06 -6.95 -9.59
C GLN A 95 8.13 -8.16 -9.46
N GLU A 96 7.82 -8.52 -8.23
CA GLU A 96 7.06 -9.74 -7.90
C GLU A 96 6.02 -9.43 -6.82
N THR A 97 4.95 -10.21 -6.82
CA THR A 97 3.96 -10.23 -5.75
C THR A 97 4.23 -11.44 -4.85
N LEU A 98 4.38 -11.17 -3.57
CA LEU A 98 4.68 -12.12 -2.51
C LEU A 98 3.50 -12.19 -1.53
N GLY A 99 3.33 -13.34 -0.88
CA GLY A 99 2.45 -13.50 0.27
C GLY A 99 3.28 -13.64 1.55
N TRP A 100 2.80 -13.08 2.65
CA TRP A 100 3.39 -13.33 3.96
C TRP A 100 2.87 -14.63 4.57
N ASP A 101 3.79 -15.53 4.94
CA ASP A 101 3.49 -16.76 5.70
C ASP A 101 3.79 -16.51 7.18
N GLU A 102 2.74 -16.30 7.97
CA GLU A 102 2.85 -16.00 9.40
C GLU A 102 3.47 -17.16 10.20
N ALA A 103 3.19 -18.41 9.80
CA ALA A 103 3.63 -19.60 10.52
C ALA A 103 5.13 -19.81 10.37
N ASN A 104 5.65 -19.62 9.17
CA ASN A 104 7.08 -19.77 8.89
C ASN A 104 7.87 -18.46 9.00
N GLY A 105 7.19 -17.31 9.12
CA GLY A 105 7.83 -16.00 9.24
C GLY A 105 8.62 -15.61 7.99
N LYS A 106 8.12 -15.93 6.79
CA LYS A 106 8.79 -15.68 5.51
C LYS A 106 7.83 -15.23 4.42
N THR A 107 8.35 -14.55 3.40
CA THR A 107 7.60 -14.25 2.18
C THR A 107 7.65 -15.45 1.22
N ILE A 108 6.52 -15.73 0.57
CA ILE A 108 6.36 -16.78 -0.44
C ILE A 108 5.99 -16.13 -1.76
N PHE A 109 6.66 -16.53 -2.84
CA PHE A 109 6.31 -16.08 -4.18
C PHE A 109 4.87 -16.48 -4.54
N GLN A 110 4.08 -15.53 -5.04
CA GLN A 110 2.74 -15.79 -5.57
C GLN A 110 2.72 -15.67 -7.09
N ARG A 111 3.15 -14.53 -7.61
CA ARG A 111 3.07 -14.23 -9.04
C ARG A 111 4.19 -13.27 -9.48
N SER A 112 4.73 -13.49 -10.67
CA SER A 112 5.55 -12.54 -11.40
C SER A 112 4.64 -11.64 -12.26
N LYS A 113 4.94 -10.34 -12.30
CA LYS A 113 4.27 -9.44 -13.27
C LYS A 113 4.92 -9.67 -14.63
N GLU A 114 4.32 -10.54 -15.46
CA GLU A 114 4.76 -10.64 -16.87
C GLU A 114 4.23 -9.49 -17.73
N HIS A 115 3.09 -8.86 -17.40
CA HIS A 115 2.62 -7.64 -18.06
C HIS A 115 1.76 -6.80 -17.09
N SER A 116 1.85 -5.47 -17.18
CA SER A 116 0.84 -4.58 -16.58
C SER A 116 -0.52 -5.03 -17.10
N HIS A 117 -1.42 -5.47 -16.22
CA HIS A 117 -2.77 -5.81 -16.67
C HIS A 117 -3.37 -4.54 -17.29
N ASP A 118 -3.75 -4.61 -18.56
CA ASP A 118 -4.54 -3.57 -19.17
C ASP A 118 -5.90 -3.59 -18.46
N TYR A 119 -6.06 -2.67 -17.50
CA TYR A 119 -7.25 -2.57 -16.67
C TYR A 119 -8.48 -2.16 -17.48
N ARG A 120 -8.32 -1.80 -18.77
CA ARG A 120 -9.39 -1.41 -19.70
C ARG A 120 -10.46 -0.57 -19.00
N TYR A 121 -10.01 0.48 -18.30
CA TYR A 121 -10.91 1.39 -17.60
C TYR A 121 -11.96 1.89 -18.59
N PHE A 122 -13.21 1.50 -18.37
CA PHE A 122 -14.34 1.86 -19.20
C PHE A 122 -15.31 2.68 -18.36
N PHE A 123 -15.69 3.84 -18.86
CA PHE A 123 -16.61 4.76 -18.19
C PHE A 123 -17.94 4.83 -18.96
N PRO A 124 -18.79 3.78 -18.92
CA PRO A 124 -20.00 3.71 -19.73
C PRO A 124 -21.07 4.73 -19.33
N ASN A 125 -21.08 5.20 -18.08
CA ASN A 125 -22.12 6.08 -17.56
C ASN A 125 -21.49 7.17 -16.66
N ARG A 126 -21.46 8.42 -17.14
CA ARG A 126 -20.98 9.57 -16.36
C ARG A 126 -22.00 9.94 -15.28
N ILE A 127 -21.91 9.32 -14.11
CA ILE A 127 -22.49 9.89 -12.89
C ILE A 127 -21.42 10.81 -12.30
N CYS A 128 -21.60 12.13 -12.44
CA CYS A 128 -20.78 13.10 -11.71
C CYS A 128 -21.13 13.00 -10.22
N LEU A 129 -20.15 12.73 -9.37
CA LEU A 129 -20.31 12.94 -7.94
C LEU A 129 -20.43 14.44 -7.68
N GLN A 130 -21.65 14.90 -7.40
CA GLN A 130 -21.88 16.26 -6.97
C GLN A 130 -21.73 16.33 -5.46
N LEU A 131 -20.61 16.90 -5.02
CA LEU A 131 -20.36 17.13 -3.60
C LEU A 131 -20.96 18.48 -3.21
N MET A 132 -21.83 18.45 -2.21
CA MET A 132 -22.37 19.65 -1.56
C MET A 132 -21.63 19.85 -0.25
N PHE A 133 -20.95 20.99 -0.12
CA PHE A 133 -20.25 21.37 1.11
C PHE A 133 -20.96 22.55 1.78
N MET A 134 -20.96 22.55 3.11
CA MET A 134 -21.39 23.69 3.91
C MET A 134 -20.15 24.50 4.30
N MET A 135 -20.04 25.74 3.81
CA MET A 135 -19.00 26.68 4.23
C MET A 135 -19.64 27.94 4.80
N ASN A 136 -19.29 28.32 6.03
CA ASN A 136 -19.80 29.52 6.70
C ASN A 136 -21.35 29.62 6.68
N GLY A 137 -22.04 28.50 6.94
CA GLY A 137 -23.51 28.44 6.96
C GLY A 137 -24.20 28.54 5.60
N LYS A 138 -23.46 28.58 4.47
CA LYS A 138 -24.02 28.58 3.12
C LYS A 138 -23.73 27.26 2.40
N ARG A 139 -24.74 26.73 1.71
CA ARG A 139 -24.62 25.58 0.81
C ARG A 139 -23.84 26.00 -0.44
N LYS A 140 -22.70 25.35 -0.69
CA LYS A 140 -21.94 25.45 -1.94
C LYS A 140 -21.94 24.09 -2.63
N PHE A 141 -22.20 24.10 -3.93
CA PHE A 141 -22.09 22.92 -4.78
C PHE A 141 -20.76 22.99 -5.53
N SER A 142 -19.98 21.92 -5.44
CA SER A 142 -18.82 21.72 -6.30
C SER A 142 -19.04 20.45 -7.10
N GLN A 143 -19.08 20.59 -8.42
CA GLN A 143 -19.08 19.44 -9.30
C GLN A 143 -17.64 18.99 -9.46
N ILE A 144 -17.28 17.91 -8.75
CA ILE A 144 -15.98 17.28 -8.94
C ILE A 144 -16.15 16.30 -10.09
N CYS A 145 -15.85 16.76 -11.31
CA CYS A 145 -15.62 15.85 -12.42
C CYS A 145 -14.32 15.10 -12.12
N LEU A 146 -14.44 13.88 -11.58
CA LEU A 146 -13.33 12.97 -11.42
C LEU A 146 -12.88 12.47 -12.79
N SER A 147 -12.09 13.28 -13.51
CA SER A 147 -11.20 12.77 -14.54
C SER A 147 -10.02 12.13 -13.83
N TYR A 148 -10.17 10.89 -13.36
CA TYR A 148 -9.01 10.09 -13.00
C TYR A 148 -8.28 9.74 -14.29
N LEU A 149 -7.13 10.38 -14.52
CA LEU A 149 -6.05 9.76 -15.29
C LEU A 149 -5.43 8.70 -14.36
N ILE A 150 -5.70 7.44 -14.66
CA ILE A 150 -4.78 6.32 -14.43
C ILE A 150 -4.73 5.57 -15.76
#